data_AF-A0A842XJK9-F1
#
_entry.id   AF-A0A842XJK9-F1
#
_cell.length_a   1.000
_cell.length_b   1.000
_cell.length_c   1.000
_cell.angle_alpha   90.00
_cell.angle_beta   90.00
_cell.angle_gamma   90.00
#
_symmetry.space_group_name_H-M   'P 1'
#
loop_
_entity.id
_entity.type
_entity.pdbx_description
1 polymer ?
#
loop_
_entity_poly.entity_id
_entity_poly.type
_entity_poly.pdbx_seq_one_letter_code
_entity_poly.pdbx_strand_id
1 'polypeptide(L)' 'MFKALRARKLKGQCATCSYKRICGGCRSRAYALSGDYLAEDPVCHLGNGWR' A
#
# COMPACT_ATOMS: atom_id res chain seq x y z
N MET A 1 13.84 -6.54 -7.33
CA MET A 1 12.51 -6.70 -6.69
C MET A 1 12.51 -6.34 -5.20
N PHE A 2 12.61 -7.28 -4.25
CA PHE A 2 12.07 -7.13 -2.88
C PHE A 2 12.67 -6.05 -1.96
N LYS A 3 13.79 -5.41 -2.31
CA LYS A 3 14.40 -4.33 -1.50
C LYS A 3 13.42 -3.18 -1.24
N ALA A 4 12.61 -2.78 -2.23
CA ALA A 4 11.63 -1.70 -2.08
C ALA A 4 10.48 -2.06 -1.12
N LEU A 5 10.05 -3.33 -1.11
CA LEU A 5 9.00 -3.83 -0.22
C LEU A 5 9.49 -3.84 1.24
N ARG A 6 10.72 -4.34 1.48
CA ARG A 6 11.35 -4.36 2.81
C ARG A 6 11.61 -2.96 3.35
N ALA A 7 12.04 -2.03 2.51
CA ALA A 7 12.20 -0.62 2.84
C ALA A 7 10.86 0.15 2.91
N ARG A 8 9.72 -0.53 2.71
CA ARG A 8 8.36 0.04 2.61
C ARG A 8 8.31 1.35 1.81
N LYS A 9 8.90 1.35 0.62
CA LYS A 9 8.81 2.47 -0.36
C LYS A 9 7.44 2.51 -1.04
N LEU A 10 6.37 2.53 -0.24
CA LEU A 10 4.99 2.58 -0.68
C LEU A 10 4.66 3.95 -1.30
N LYS A 11 3.74 3.93 -2.27
CA LYS A 11 3.19 5.08 -3.01
C LYS A 11 1.75 5.36 -2.55
N GLY A 12 1.10 6.37 -3.16
CA GLY A 12 -0.28 6.76 -2.84
C GLY A 12 -0.42 7.21 -1.37
N GLN A 13 -1.61 7.03 -0.78
CA GLN A 13 -1.84 7.35 0.63
C GLN A 13 -0.92 6.57 1.58
N CYS A 14 -0.53 5.35 1.21
CA CYS A 14 0.41 4.53 1.98
C CYS A 14 1.84 5.12 2.03
N ALA A 15 2.16 6.14 1.22
CA ALA A 15 3.43 6.84 1.28
C ALA A 15 3.56 7.73 2.53
N THR A 16 2.46 8.37 2.96
CA THR A 16 2.40 9.33 4.07
C THR A 16 1.64 8.83 5.29
N CYS A 17 0.94 7.70 5.19
CA CYS A 17 0.17 7.09 6.29
C CYS A 17 1.00 6.88 7.57
N SER A 18 0.50 7.34 8.71
CA SER A 18 1.12 7.17 10.04
C SER A 18 1.41 5.70 10.40
N TYR A 19 0.57 4.78 9.91
CA TYR A 19 0.69 3.34 10.17
C TYR A 19 1.65 2.62 9.23
N LYS A 20 2.29 3.31 8.25
CA LYS A 20 3.20 2.75 7.24
C LYS A 20 4.31 1.84 7.79
N ARG A 21 4.73 2.02 9.06
CA ARG A 21 5.75 1.16 9.72
C ARG A 21 5.20 -0.15 10.31
N ILE A 22 3.89 -0.34 10.31
CA ILE A 22 3.20 -1.51 10.89
C ILE A 22 2.34 -2.12 9.79
N CYS A 23 1.33 -1.37 9.33
CA CYS A 23 0.47 -1.70 8.21
C CYS A 23 1.05 -1.17 6.88
N GLY A 24 0.63 -1.76 5.78
CA GLY A 24 0.81 -1.20 4.44
C GLY A 24 -0.28 -1.63 3.47
N GLY A 25 -1.37 -2.24 3.94
CA GLY A 25 -2.35 -2.91 3.09
C GLY A 25 -1.81 -4.14 2.34
N CYS A 26 -2.71 -4.89 1.71
CA CYS A 26 -2.42 -6.10 0.95
C CYS A 26 -1.62 -5.79 -0.33
N ARG A 27 -0.36 -6.23 -0.37
CA ARG A 27 0.55 -5.98 -1.51
C ARG A 27 0.17 -6.78 -2.77
N SER A 28 -0.35 -7.99 -2.58
CA SER A 28 -0.88 -8.83 -3.66
C SER A 28 -2.10 -8.18 -4.34
N ARG A 29 -2.97 -7.53 -3.56
CA ARG A 29 -4.15 -6.81 -4.09
C ARG A 29 -3.76 -5.53 -4.82
N ALA A 30 -2.84 -4.74 -4.26
CA ALA A 30 -2.26 -3.58 -4.94
C ALA A 30 -1.69 -3.96 -6.32
N TYR A 31 -0.91 -5.05 -6.38
CA TYR A 31 -0.37 -5.56 -7.65
C TYR A 31 -1.46 -6.06 -8.61
N ALA A 32 -2.44 -6.83 -8.12
CA ALA A 32 -3.50 -7.40 -8.96
C ALA A 32 -4.40 -6.35 -9.63
N LEU A 33 -4.58 -5.18 -9.01
CA LEU A 33 -5.48 -4.12 -9.50
C LEU A 33 -4.75 -2.96 -10.20
N SER A 34 -3.50 -2.68 -9.86
CA SER A 34 -2.74 -1.54 -10.43
C SER A 34 -1.50 -1.93 -11.23
N GLY A 35 -1.08 -3.20 -11.19
CA GLY A 35 0.22 -3.64 -11.70
C GLY A 35 1.42 -3.23 -10.82
N ASP A 36 1.22 -2.42 -9.77
CA ASP A 36 2.28 -1.96 -8.87
C ASP A 36 2.09 -2.46 -7.44
N TYR A 37 3.00 -3.33 -6.99
CA TYR A 37 3.01 -3.88 -5.63
C TYR A 37 3.35 -2.85 -4.54
N LEU A 38 3.80 -1.65 -4.91
CA LEU A 38 4.04 -0.51 -4.03
C LEU A 38 2.87 0.49 -3.99
N ALA A 39 1.84 0.33 -4.83
CA ALA A 39 0.64 1.18 -4.82
C ALA A 39 -0.16 1.03 -3.51
N GLU A 40 -1.16 1.89 -3.30
CA GLU A 40 -2.07 1.75 -2.18
C GLU A 40 -2.94 0.48 -2.27
N ASP A 41 -3.49 0.05 -1.14
CA ASP A 41 -4.46 -1.05 -1.11
C ASP A 41 -5.87 -0.46 -1.21
N PRO A 42 -6.63 -0.74 -2.29
CA PRO A 42 -7.91 -0.08 -2.54
C PRO A 42 -9.04 -0.49 -1.58
N VAL A 43 -8.81 -1.46 -0.68
CA VAL A 43 -9.74 -1.76 0.43
C VAL A 43 -9.23 -1.29 1.80
N CYS A 44 -8.24 -0.39 1.83
CA CYS A 44 -7.70 0.11 3.09
C CYS A 44 -8.75 0.93 3.86
N HIS A 45 -9.21 0.39 4.99
CA HIS A 45 -10.15 1.08 5.90
C HIS A 45 -9.68 2.46 6.38
N LEU A 46 -8.38 2.77 6.26
CA LEU A 46 -7.77 4.03 6.69
C LEU A 46 -7.60 5.07 5.56
N GLY A 47 -7.94 4.73 4.31
CA GLY A 47 -7.69 5.61 3.16
C GLY A 47 -8.69 5.46 2.03
N ASN A 48 -9.43 6.54 1.74
CA ASN A 48 -10.30 6.76 0.58
C ASN A 48 -11.24 5.60 0.15
N GLY A 49 -11.93 4.91 1.06
CA GLY A 49 -12.93 3.93 0.61
C GLY A 49 -13.64 3.03 1.62
N TRP A 50 -14.28 3.60 2.63
CA TRP A 50 -15.58 3.06 3.08
C TRP A 50 -16.65 4.13 2.82
N ARG A 51 -17.08 4.20 1.56
CA ARG A 51 -18.34 4.77 1.09
C ARG A 51 -18.98 3.74 0.17
#